data_AF-L1LF34-F1
#
_entry.id   AF-L1LF34-F1
#
_cell.length_a   1.000
_cell.length_b   1.000
_cell.length_c   1.000
_cell.angle_alpha   90.00
_cell.angle_beta   90.00
_cell.angle_gamma   90.00
#
_symmetry.space_group_name_H-M   'P 1'
#
loop_
_entity.id
_entity.type
_entity.pdbx_description
1 polymer ?
#
loop_
_entity_poly.entity_id
_entity_poly.type
_entity_poly.pdbx_seq_one_letter_code
_entity_poly.pdbx_strand_id
1 'polypeptide(L)'
;MFQHILRNGWNIANLVRNGRVVSRKSFLTAQSAKILAIRAHYRHFSTSNEEPETIKIAHGPKDTILMTGYNVRENEMESHIKTLKEALKLKLMTLKFYSEDIAQSFTDLAMCQHQSLLYINEAKDNYLNAYEIWKKIRGEKSREVANILNLIGVFMRDLGDVKAAKSALKESLEIDKSLGTAMSYLCSVYSLNNLAGIADLEGEYQEACNYYEDALKILLTATGGDANHRLISVLYYNMACSYHHLNDDYNAEIALNRSRDVIANIGDPCNILHRVEELLDIIKKDRQS
;
A
#
# COMPACT_ATOMS: atom_id res chain seq x y z
N MET A 1 -16.37 -0.38 -14.42
CA MET A 1 -16.73 0.16 -13.09
C MET A 1 -15.55 0.93 -12.47
N PHE A 2 -14.34 0.37 -12.43
CA PHE A 2 -13.12 1.01 -11.90
C PHE A 2 -12.71 2.33 -12.57
N GLN A 3 -12.68 2.41 -13.91
CA GLN A 3 -12.42 3.69 -14.61
C GLN A 3 -13.47 4.77 -14.33
N HIS A 4 -14.72 4.40 -14.03
CA HIS A 4 -15.78 5.33 -13.66
C HIS A 4 -15.59 5.84 -12.21
N ILE A 5 -15.10 4.99 -11.29
CA ILE A 5 -14.72 5.39 -9.94
C ILE A 5 -13.54 6.37 -9.97
N LEU A 6 -12.55 6.13 -10.83
CA LEU A 6 -11.37 6.99 -10.98
C LEU A 6 -11.67 8.33 -11.68
N ARG A 7 -12.50 8.31 -12.73
CA ARG A 7 -12.85 9.50 -13.53
C ARG A 7 -14.03 10.30 -12.96
N ASN A 8 -15.05 9.64 -12.40
CA ASN A 8 -16.30 10.27 -11.94
C ASN A 8 -16.54 10.15 -10.42
N GLY A 9 -15.94 9.17 -9.74
CA GLY A 9 -16.02 9.01 -8.28
C GLY A 9 -15.17 10.01 -7.49
N TRP A 10 -14.30 10.74 -8.19
CA TRP A 10 -13.46 11.81 -7.65
C TRP A 10 -14.07 13.20 -7.85
N ASN A 11 -15.39 13.32 -7.77
CA ASN A 11 -16.00 14.64 -7.67
C ASN A 11 -15.94 15.12 -6.22
N ILE A 12 -14.79 15.68 -5.85
CA ILE A 12 -14.57 16.24 -4.52
C ILE A 12 -15.44 17.48 -4.24
N ALA A 13 -16.27 17.90 -5.20
CA ALA A 13 -17.30 18.92 -5.03
C ALA A 13 -18.42 18.53 -4.06
N ASN A 14 -18.64 17.24 -3.77
CA ASN A 14 -19.79 16.80 -2.96
C ASN A 14 -19.53 16.61 -1.46
N LEU A 15 -18.35 16.99 -0.94
CA LEU A 15 -18.14 17.13 0.51
C LEU A 15 -18.49 18.56 0.96
N VAL A 16 -19.72 18.97 0.69
CA VAL A 16 -20.35 20.15 1.30
C VAL A 16 -20.96 19.73 2.63
N ARG A 17 -20.38 20.17 3.75
CA ARG A 17 -21.13 20.31 5.01
C ARG A 17 -21.25 21.81 5.27
N ASN A 18 -22.48 22.32 5.23
CA ASN A 18 -22.90 23.67 5.64
C ASN A 18 -22.47 24.86 4.75
N GLY A 19 -22.70 24.76 3.43
CA GLY A 19 -23.03 25.93 2.60
C GLY A 19 -22.01 27.06 2.50
N ARG A 20 -20.71 26.82 2.72
CA ARG A 20 -19.66 27.83 2.50
C ARG A 20 -18.64 27.33 1.48
N VAL A 21 -18.42 28.13 0.44
CA VAL A 21 -17.39 27.93 -0.58
C VAL A 21 -16.03 28.15 0.08
N VAL A 22 -15.31 27.07 0.36
CA VAL A 22 -13.97 27.12 0.92
C VAL A 22 -12.98 27.24 -0.23
N SER A 23 -12.14 28.28 -0.23
CA SER A 23 -11.17 28.51 -1.28
C SER A 23 -10.26 27.29 -1.52
N ARG A 24 -9.77 27.13 -2.76
CA ARG A 24 -8.89 26.02 -3.19
C ARG A 24 -7.70 25.77 -2.25
N LYS A 25 -7.22 26.82 -1.58
CA LYS A 25 -6.08 26.79 -0.65
C LYS A 25 -6.44 26.20 0.72
N SER A 26 -7.64 26.48 1.24
CA SER A 26 -8.15 25.91 2.50
C SER A 26 -8.69 24.48 2.34
N PHE A 27 -9.12 24.14 1.12
CA PHE A 27 -9.49 22.78 0.73
C PHE A 27 -8.27 21.84 0.65
N LEU A 28 -7.17 22.31 0.06
CA LEU A 28 -5.90 21.60 0.06
C LEU A 28 -5.39 21.35 1.47
N THR A 29 -5.49 22.31 2.40
CA THR A 29 -5.10 22.09 3.80
C THR A 29 -6.02 21.11 4.54
N ALA A 30 -7.31 21.00 4.21
CA ALA A 30 -8.21 20.03 4.86
C ALA A 30 -7.97 18.58 4.39
N GLN A 31 -7.72 18.38 3.08
CA GLN A 31 -7.32 17.08 2.55
C GLN A 31 -5.90 16.72 2.99
N SER A 32 -4.98 17.69 2.95
CA SER A 32 -3.64 17.53 3.51
C SER A 32 -3.74 17.21 4.99
N ALA A 33 -4.60 17.86 5.78
CA ALA A 33 -4.78 17.56 7.20
C ALA A 33 -5.38 16.19 7.45
N LYS A 34 -6.30 15.68 6.61
CA LYS A 34 -6.78 14.29 6.72
C LYS A 34 -5.69 13.29 6.36
N ILE A 35 -4.97 13.51 5.25
CA ILE A 35 -3.89 12.60 4.82
C ILE A 35 -2.67 12.73 5.75
N LEU A 36 -2.43 13.91 6.33
CA LEU A 36 -1.39 14.17 7.33
C LEU A 36 -1.82 13.67 8.70
N ALA A 37 -3.10 13.67 9.07
CA ALA A 37 -3.60 13.04 10.29
C ALA A 37 -3.55 11.51 10.16
N ILE A 38 -3.91 10.98 8.99
CA ILE A 38 -3.66 9.59 8.62
C ILE A 38 -2.13 9.37 8.71
N ARG A 39 -1.28 9.97 7.89
CA ARG A 39 0.19 9.77 7.95
C ARG A 39 0.87 10.08 9.30
N ALA A 40 0.41 11.04 10.10
CA ALA A 40 0.96 11.38 11.42
C ALA A 40 0.51 10.37 12.48
N HIS A 41 -0.74 9.93 12.44
CA HIS A 41 -1.21 8.76 13.20
C HIS A 41 -0.55 7.45 12.72
N TYR A 42 0.13 7.47 11.56
CA TYR A 42 0.92 6.35 11.03
C TYR A 42 2.42 6.50 11.33
N ARG A 43 2.93 7.72 11.60
CA ARG A 43 4.31 8.00 12.06
C ARG A 43 4.46 7.89 13.58
N HIS A 44 3.40 8.12 14.35
CA HIS A 44 3.41 8.04 15.80
C HIS A 44 2.85 6.69 16.31
N PHE A 45 3.64 5.62 16.16
CA PHE A 45 3.82 4.66 17.25
C PHE A 45 4.87 5.26 18.18
N SER A 46 4.49 6.28 18.93
CA SER A 46 5.16 6.72 20.14
C SER A 46 4.43 7.93 20.71
N THR A 47 4.06 7.78 21.97
CA THR A 47 3.57 8.76 22.94
C THR A 47 2.08 9.09 22.91
N SER A 48 1.52 8.92 24.11
CA SER A 48 0.12 8.92 24.49
C SER A 48 -0.47 10.31 24.76
N ASN A 49 -1.80 10.31 24.88
CA ASN A 49 -2.68 11.25 25.59
C ASN A 49 -2.92 12.64 24.96
N GLU A 50 -3.99 12.74 24.16
CA GLU A 50 -5.26 13.42 24.51
C GLU A 50 -6.12 13.60 23.23
N GLU A 51 -7.39 13.18 23.30
CA GLU A 51 -8.36 13.29 22.20
C GLU A 51 -8.87 14.72 22.00
N PRO A 52 -9.37 15.03 20.78
CA PRO A 52 -10.80 15.35 20.72
C PRO A 52 -11.53 14.61 19.59
N GLU A 53 -12.70 14.06 19.93
CA GLU A 53 -13.71 13.43 19.06
C GLU A 53 -13.12 12.45 18.03
N THR A 54 -12.62 11.35 18.55
CA THR A 54 -11.94 10.30 17.79
C THR A 54 -12.89 9.60 16.83
N ILE A 55 -12.70 9.87 15.54
CA ILE A 55 -12.93 8.85 14.52
C ILE A 55 -12.10 7.65 14.99
N LYS A 56 -12.74 6.54 15.38
CA LYS A 56 -12.05 5.27 15.64
C LYS A 56 -11.41 4.82 14.34
N ILE A 57 -10.16 5.25 14.11
CA ILE A 57 -9.33 4.79 13.02
C ILE A 57 -8.65 3.52 13.52
N ALA A 58 -8.92 2.40 12.85
CA ALA A 58 -8.39 1.09 13.21
C ALA A 58 -6.84 1.10 13.16
N HIS A 59 -6.23 0.47 14.16
CA HIS A 59 -4.79 0.47 14.41
C HIS A 59 -4.09 -0.72 13.73
N GLY A 60 -4.35 -0.98 12.44
CA GLY A 60 -3.74 -2.12 11.71
C GLY A 60 -2.23 -1.97 11.41
N PRO A 61 -1.49 -3.08 11.26
CA PRO A 61 -0.10 -3.08 10.81
C PRO A 61 0.04 -2.53 9.39
N LYS A 62 0.99 -1.62 9.21
CA LYS A 62 1.08 -0.74 8.02
C LYS A 62 2.21 -1.09 7.06
N ASP A 63 2.89 -2.23 7.22
CA ASP A 63 3.92 -2.66 6.28
C ASP A 63 3.27 -3.19 5.01
N THR A 64 2.76 -2.21 4.27
CA THR A 64 2.35 -2.33 2.90
C THR A 64 3.60 -2.71 2.15
N ILE A 65 3.60 -3.90 1.59
CA ILE A 65 4.64 -4.29 0.66
C ILE A 65 4.37 -3.47 -0.61
N LEU A 66 4.84 -2.23 -0.60
CA LEU A 66 5.00 -1.45 -1.79
C LEU A 66 6.07 -2.14 -2.62
N MET A 67 5.80 -2.33 -3.90
CA MET A 67 6.79 -2.77 -4.88
C MET A 67 7.80 -1.64 -5.16
N THR A 68 8.25 -0.92 -4.13
CA THR A 68 9.02 0.33 -4.26
C THR A 68 10.51 0.07 -4.26
N GLY A 69 11.13 0.40 -5.38
CA GLY A 69 12.57 0.73 -5.48
C GLY A 69 12.87 2.21 -5.21
N TYR A 70 11.87 3.04 -4.90
CA TYR A 70 12.05 4.48 -4.64
C TYR A 70 11.92 4.76 -3.14
N ASN A 71 13.05 4.98 -2.47
CA ASN A 71 13.10 5.57 -1.13
C ASN A 71 13.93 6.85 -1.24
N VAL A 72 13.31 7.92 -1.76
CA VAL A 72 13.99 9.21 -1.95
C VAL A 72 13.75 10.05 -0.70
N ARG A 73 14.82 10.60 -0.13
CA ARG A 73 14.73 11.47 1.04
C ARG A 73 13.88 12.71 0.70
N GLU A 74 13.06 13.18 1.64
CA GLU A 74 12.13 14.30 1.40
C GLU A 74 12.82 15.56 0.84
N ASN A 75 14.07 15.81 1.24
CA ASN A 75 14.88 16.95 0.77
C ASN A 75 15.36 16.83 -0.68
N GLU A 76 15.42 15.63 -1.25
CA GLU A 76 15.89 15.36 -2.62
C GLU A 76 14.72 15.07 -3.59
N MET A 77 13.52 14.91 -3.04
CA MET A 77 12.34 14.48 -3.79
C MET A 77 11.95 15.43 -4.92
N GLU A 78 11.99 16.75 -4.70
CA GLU A 78 11.63 17.73 -5.72
C GLU A 78 12.60 17.70 -6.92
N SER A 79 13.90 17.59 -6.64
CA SER A 79 14.95 17.45 -7.66
C SER A 79 14.77 16.14 -8.44
N HIS A 80 14.47 15.05 -7.73
CA HIS A 80 14.22 13.75 -8.35
C HIS A 80 12.98 13.75 -9.25
N ILE A 81 11.85 14.29 -8.77
CA ILE A 81 10.62 14.46 -9.56
C ILE A 81 10.90 15.31 -10.80
N LYS A 82 11.67 16.39 -10.67
CA LYS A 82 12.06 17.23 -11.81
C LYS A 82 12.84 16.43 -12.85
N THR A 83 13.81 15.64 -12.41
CA THR A 83 14.62 14.78 -13.29
C THR A 83 13.76 13.75 -14.01
N LEU A 84 12.85 13.08 -13.30
CA LEU A 84 11.90 12.12 -13.89
C LEU A 84 10.96 12.79 -14.91
N LYS A 85 10.48 14.00 -14.63
CA LYS A 85 9.64 14.77 -15.57
C LYS A 85 10.41 15.13 -16.85
N GLU A 86 11.67 15.55 -16.72
CA GLU A 86 12.53 15.85 -17.87
C GLU A 86 12.82 14.60 -18.69
N ALA A 87 13.14 13.47 -18.05
CA ALA A 87 13.34 12.19 -18.71
C ALA A 87 12.08 11.71 -19.45
N LEU A 88 10.90 11.81 -18.82
CA LEU A 88 9.62 11.48 -19.44
C LEU A 88 9.34 12.39 -20.65
N LYS A 89 9.62 13.69 -20.54
CA LYS A 89 9.45 14.64 -21.66
C LYS A 89 10.32 14.25 -22.85
N LEU A 90 11.58 13.87 -22.64
CA LEU A 90 12.46 13.41 -23.71
C LEU A 90 11.93 12.11 -24.34
N LYS A 91 11.49 11.14 -23.53
CA LYS A 91 10.89 9.89 -24.03
C LYS A 91 9.61 10.13 -24.84
N LEU A 92 8.78 11.08 -24.44
CA LEU A 92 7.56 11.46 -25.18
C LEU A 92 7.87 12.11 -26.55
N MET A 93 9.04 12.74 -26.70
CA MET A 93 9.47 13.33 -27.97
C MET A 93 10.10 12.32 -28.92
N THR A 94 10.70 11.24 -28.41
CA THR A 94 11.48 10.28 -29.20
C THR A 94 10.77 8.96 -29.44
N LEU A 95 9.92 8.53 -28.50
CA LEU A 95 9.24 7.22 -28.54
C LEU A 95 7.78 7.36 -28.95
N LYS A 96 7.21 6.25 -29.45
CA LYS A 96 5.76 6.16 -29.67
C LYS A 96 5.04 6.23 -28.33
N PHE A 97 4.02 7.07 -28.22
CA PHE A 97 3.26 7.29 -26.98
C PHE A 97 2.84 5.99 -26.26
N TYR A 98 2.37 5.01 -27.02
CA TYR A 98 2.08 3.67 -26.51
C TYR A 98 3.34 2.79 -26.57
N SER A 99 4.29 3.06 -25.67
CA SER A 99 5.46 2.23 -25.43
C SER A 99 5.57 1.82 -23.96
N GLU A 100 6.22 0.68 -23.72
CA GLU A 100 6.50 0.16 -22.37
C GLU A 100 7.35 1.16 -21.57
N ASP A 101 8.32 1.82 -22.22
CA ASP A 101 9.18 2.82 -21.58
C ASP A 101 8.41 4.03 -21.06
N ILE A 102 7.40 4.49 -21.81
CA ILE A 102 6.55 5.61 -21.40
C ILE A 102 5.64 5.16 -20.26
N ALA A 103 5.04 3.98 -20.35
CA ALA A 103 4.21 3.42 -19.29
C ALA A 103 4.98 3.30 -17.97
N GLN A 104 6.20 2.76 -18.02
CA GLN A 104 7.08 2.64 -16.86
C GLN A 104 7.47 4.01 -16.31
N SER A 105 7.77 4.99 -17.17
CA SER A 105 8.13 6.34 -16.73
C SER A 105 6.97 7.05 -16.01
N PHE A 106 5.74 6.84 -16.47
CA PHE A 106 4.56 7.30 -15.75
C PHE A 106 4.39 6.60 -14.39
N THR A 107 4.59 5.28 -14.33
CA THR A 107 4.56 4.53 -13.07
C THR A 107 5.60 5.06 -12.07
N ASP A 108 6.85 5.24 -12.50
CA ASP A 108 7.95 5.70 -11.65
C ASP A 108 7.70 7.11 -11.13
N LEU A 109 7.26 8.03 -12.00
CA LEU A 109 6.91 9.39 -11.63
C LEU A 109 5.74 9.40 -10.64
N ALA A 110 4.70 8.60 -10.87
CA ALA A 110 3.56 8.49 -9.97
C ALA A 110 3.97 7.97 -8.59
N MET A 111 4.81 6.94 -8.53
CA MET A 111 5.33 6.37 -7.28
C MET A 111 6.16 7.38 -6.50
N CYS A 112 7.01 8.15 -7.16
CA CYS A 112 7.79 9.20 -6.48
C CYS A 112 6.87 10.32 -5.97
N GLN A 113 5.95 10.80 -6.81
CA GLN A 113 5.00 11.84 -6.43
C GLN A 113 4.07 11.44 -5.28
N HIS A 114 3.66 10.17 -5.23
CA HIS A 114 2.82 9.62 -4.16
C HIS A 114 3.46 9.82 -2.77
N GLN A 115 4.78 9.88 -2.66
CA GLN A 115 5.45 10.08 -1.37
C GLN A 115 5.14 11.45 -0.74
N SER A 116 4.75 12.46 -1.53
CA SER A 116 4.44 13.81 -1.04
C SER A 116 3.00 14.23 -1.32
N LEU A 117 2.38 14.87 -0.33
CA LEU A 117 1.02 15.42 -0.44
C LEU A 117 0.93 16.57 -1.44
N LEU A 118 2.05 17.22 -1.75
CA LEU A 118 2.07 18.33 -2.71
C LEU A 118 1.76 17.86 -4.14
N TYR A 119 2.16 16.63 -4.50
CA TYR A 119 2.06 16.11 -5.88
C TYR A 119 0.98 15.05 -6.04
N ILE A 120 0.01 15.01 -5.13
CA ILE A 120 -0.95 13.92 -5.04
C ILE A 120 -1.89 13.84 -6.26
N ASN A 121 -2.24 14.98 -6.85
CA ASN A 121 -3.07 15.02 -8.05
C ASN A 121 -2.27 14.55 -9.27
N GLU A 122 -1.03 15.00 -9.40
CA GLU A 122 -0.13 14.54 -10.46
C GLU A 122 0.19 13.05 -10.35
N ALA A 123 0.37 12.53 -9.13
CA ALA A 123 0.54 11.10 -8.89
C ALA A 123 -0.65 10.31 -9.41
N LYS A 124 -1.88 10.76 -9.10
CA LYS A 124 -3.11 10.15 -9.61
C LYS A 124 -3.13 10.13 -11.13
N ASP A 125 -2.91 11.28 -11.77
CA ASP A 125 -2.98 11.39 -13.22
C ASP A 125 -1.93 10.50 -13.90
N ASN A 126 -0.73 10.41 -13.33
CA ASN A 126 0.34 9.56 -13.85
C ASN A 126 0.06 8.07 -13.64
N TYR A 127 -0.54 7.66 -12.52
CA TYR A 127 -1.02 6.29 -12.34
C TYR A 127 -2.09 5.91 -13.37
N LEU A 128 -3.02 6.83 -13.67
CA LEU A 128 -4.05 6.61 -14.69
C LEU A 128 -3.45 6.51 -16.09
N ASN A 129 -2.52 7.40 -16.44
CA ASN A 129 -1.82 7.36 -17.72
C ASN A 129 -1.05 6.04 -17.88
N ALA A 130 -0.33 5.60 -16.85
CA ALA A 130 0.35 4.30 -16.86
C ALA A 130 -0.64 3.15 -17.08
N TYR A 131 -1.77 3.13 -16.37
CA TYR A 131 -2.80 2.10 -16.52
C TYR A 131 -3.37 2.04 -17.94
N GLU A 132 -3.76 3.17 -18.53
CA GLU A 132 -4.32 3.21 -19.89
C GLU A 132 -3.31 2.74 -20.93
N ILE A 133 -2.03 3.09 -20.76
CA ILE A 133 -0.97 2.68 -21.67
C ILE A 133 -0.69 1.18 -21.53
N TRP A 134 -0.52 0.66 -20.31
CA TRP A 134 -0.31 -0.77 -20.07
C TRP A 134 -1.46 -1.61 -20.61
N LYS A 135 -2.69 -1.19 -20.31
CA LYS A 135 -3.90 -1.82 -20.84
C LYS A 135 -3.94 -1.87 -22.36
N LYS A 136 -3.49 -0.80 -23.03
CA LYS A 136 -3.48 -0.74 -24.50
C LYS A 136 -2.38 -1.57 -25.15
N ILE A 137 -1.19 -1.64 -24.54
CA ILE A 137 -0.03 -2.36 -25.11
C ILE A 137 -0.10 -3.86 -24.81
N ARG A 138 -0.50 -4.23 -23.58
CA ARG A 138 -0.45 -5.60 -23.08
C ARG A 138 -1.81 -6.28 -22.94
N GLY A 139 -2.89 -5.52 -23.07
CA GLY A 139 -4.26 -6.00 -22.88
C GLY A 139 -4.73 -5.92 -21.43
N GLU A 140 -6.04 -6.07 -21.22
CA GLU A 140 -6.67 -5.91 -19.89
C GLU A 140 -6.25 -6.98 -18.88
N LYS A 141 -5.95 -8.20 -19.34
CA LYS A 141 -5.54 -9.32 -18.50
C LYS A 141 -4.04 -9.56 -18.63
N SER A 142 -3.25 -8.55 -18.28
CA SER A 142 -1.79 -8.63 -18.29
C SER A 142 -1.21 -8.42 -16.89
N ARG A 143 0.00 -8.94 -16.68
CA ARG A 143 0.73 -8.76 -15.42
C ARG A 143 0.99 -7.30 -15.12
N GLU A 144 1.31 -6.50 -16.14
CA GLU A 144 1.58 -5.08 -15.99
C GLU A 144 0.32 -4.32 -15.57
N VAL A 145 -0.85 -4.73 -16.07
CA VAL A 145 -2.14 -4.20 -15.62
C VAL A 145 -2.43 -4.58 -14.16
N ALA A 146 -2.16 -5.82 -13.75
CA ALA A 146 -2.28 -6.21 -12.34
C ALA A 146 -1.36 -5.38 -11.44
N ASN A 147 -0.08 -5.24 -11.81
CA ASN A 147 0.90 -4.45 -11.05
C ASN A 147 0.46 -2.99 -10.85
N ILE A 148 0.03 -2.31 -11.92
CA ILE A 148 -0.39 -0.91 -11.81
C ILE A 148 -1.71 -0.79 -11.02
N LEU A 149 -2.62 -1.75 -11.11
CA LEU A 149 -3.83 -1.80 -10.29
C LEU A 149 -3.50 -1.97 -8.80
N ASN A 150 -2.52 -2.81 -8.47
CA ASN A 150 -2.04 -2.94 -7.10
C ASN A 150 -1.48 -1.62 -6.56
N LEU A 151 -0.68 -0.91 -7.37
CA LEU A 151 -0.15 0.41 -7.00
C LEU A 151 -1.26 1.46 -6.84
N ILE A 152 -2.24 1.49 -7.74
CA ILE A 152 -3.42 2.37 -7.61
C ILE A 152 -4.22 2.03 -6.36
N GLY A 153 -4.37 0.75 -6.04
CA GLY A 153 -5.06 0.30 -4.83
C GLY A 153 -4.40 0.83 -3.56
N VAL A 154 -3.08 0.70 -3.45
CA VAL A 154 -2.31 1.27 -2.34
C VAL A 154 -2.45 2.79 -2.29
N PHE A 155 -2.31 3.47 -3.44
CA PHE A 155 -2.50 4.92 -3.53
C PHE A 155 -3.88 5.38 -3.03
N MET A 156 -4.95 4.67 -3.42
CA MET A 156 -6.32 4.98 -2.99
C MET A 156 -6.52 4.75 -1.48
N ARG A 157 -5.91 3.69 -0.93
CA ARG A 157 -5.94 3.42 0.50
C ARG A 157 -5.24 4.52 1.29
N ASP A 158 -4.08 4.97 0.84
CA ASP A 158 -3.29 6.03 1.51
C ASP A 158 -4.02 7.38 1.48
N LEU A 159 -4.95 7.56 0.54
CA LEU A 159 -5.87 8.69 0.45
C LEU A 159 -7.15 8.53 1.28
N GLY A 160 -7.39 7.35 1.84
CA GLY A 160 -8.58 7.01 2.62
C GLY A 160 -9.79 6.55 1.80
N ASP A 161 -9.67 6.36 0.48
CA ASP A 161 -10.73 5.73 -0.34
C ASP A 161 -10.60 4.21 -0.30
N VAL A 162 -10.99 3.63 0.84
CA VAL A 162 -10.88 2.19 1.13
C VAL A 162 -11.69 1.35 0.12
N LYS A 163 -12.83 1.86 -0.35
CA LYS A 163 -13.68 1.14 -1.31
C LYS A 163 -13.01 1.05 -2.69
N ALA A 164 -12.49 2.17 -3.20
CA ALA A 164 -11.75 2.17 -4.46
C ALA A 164 -10.48 1.31 -4.37
N ALA A 165 -9.78 1.38 -3.23
CA ALA A 165 -8.61 0.56 -2.96
C ALA A 165 -8.92 -0.94 -3.00
N LYS A 166 -9.96 -1.38 -2.27
CA LYS A 166 -10.40 -2.79 -2.24
C LYS A 166 -10.79 -3.28 -3.63
N SER A 167 -11.49 -2.45 -4.42
CA SER A 167 -11.85 -2.77 -5.80
C SER A 167 -10.62 -2.96 -6.70
N ALA A 168 -9.65 -2.04 -6.64
CA ALA A 168 -8.43 -2.11 -7.46
C ALA A 168 -7.60 -3.36 -7.13
N LEU A 169 -7.44 -3.64 -5.84
CA LEU A 169 -6.64 -4.78 -5.37
C LEU A 169 -7.32 -6.12 -5.68
N LYS A 170 -8.65 -6.20 -5.61
CA LYS A 170 -9.39 -7.39 -6.06
C LYS A 170 -9.24 -7.62 -7.56
N GLU A 171 -9.35 -6.58 -8.37
CA GLU A 171 -9.14 -6.68 -9.83
C GLU A 171 -7.70 -7.12 -10.14
N SER A 172 -6.70 -6.57 -9.46
CA SER A 172 -5.30 -7.01 -9.55
C SER A 172 -5.13 -8.50 -9.22
N LEU A 173 -5.68 -8.94 -8.09
CA LEU A 173 -5.63 -10.33 -7.64
C LEU A 173 -6.32 -11.29 -8.62
N GLU A 174 -7.47 -10.90 -9.17
CA GLU A 174 -8.20 -11.69 -10.17
C GLU A 174 -7.39 -11.84 -11.46
N ILE A 175 -6.73 -10.77 -11.93
CA ILE A 175 -5.87 -10.84 -13.10
C ILE A 175 -4.71 -11.79 -12.83
N ASP A 176 -3.98 -11.62 -11.73
CA ASP A 176 -2.83 -12.49 -11.37
C ASP A 176 -3.21 -13.97 -11.29
N LYS A 177 -4.38 -14.28 -10.71
CA LYS A 177 -4.94 -15.64 -10.67
C LYS A 177 -5.31 -16.15 -12.05
N SER A 178 -5.89 -15.31 -12.90
CA SER A 178 -6.33 -15.70 -14.25
C SER A 178 -5.17 -15.99 -15.21
N LEU A 179 -3.99 -15.40 -14.98
CA LEU A 179 -2.80 -15.62 -15.79
C LEU A 179 -2.22 -17.04 -15.62
N GLY A 180 -2.45 -17.70 -14.48
CA GLY A 180 -2.09 -19.09 -14.26
C GLY A 180 -0.59 -19.42 -14.32
N THR A 181 0.29 -18.42 -14.23
CA THR A 181 1.74 -18.62 -14.24
C THR A 181 2.31 -18.64 -12.83
N ALA A 182 3.39 -19.38 -12.59
CA ALA A 182 4.07 -19.37 -11.28
C ALA A 182 4.47 -17.94 -10.86
N MET A 183 4.89 -17.13 -11.83
CA MET A 183 5.26 -15.74 -11.60
C MET A 183 4.07 -14.83 -11.25
N SER A 184 2.91 -14.99 -11.91
CA SER A 184 1.71 -14.22 -11.56
C SER A 184 1.15 -14.64 -10.21
N TYR A 185 1.22 -15.93 -9.89
CA TYR A 185 0.86 -16.43 -8.57
C TYR A 185 1.75 -15.81 -7.48
N LEU A 186 3.07 -15.71 -7.71
CA LEU A 186 3.98 -14.97 -6.83
C LEU A 186 3.65 -13.47 -6.73
N CYS A 187 3.21 -12.82 -7.81
CA CYS A 187 2.81 -11.41 -7.77
C CYS A 187 1.53 -11.17 -6.96
N SER A 188 0.64 -12.16 -6.92
CA SER A 188 -0.61 -12.05 -6.16
C SER A 188 -0.41 -11.85 -4.65
N VAL A 189 0.76 -12.22 -4.11
CA VAL A 189 1.19 -11.99 -2.72
C VAL A 189 1.07 -10.53 -2.32
N TYR A 190 1.46 -9.60 -3.21
CA TYR A 190 1.37 -8.17 -2.94
C TYR A 190 -0.09 -7.72 -2.80
N SER A 191 -0.95 -8.17 -3.72
CA SER A 191 -2.39 -7.86 -3.69
C SER A 191 -3.06 -8.44 -2.43
N LEU A 192 -2.72 -9.67 -2.05
CA LEU A 192 -3.21 -10.33 -0.84
C LEU A 192 -2.80 -9.58 0.43
N ASN A 193 -1.52 -9.24 0.58
CA ASN A 193 -1.03 -8.45 1.72
C ASN A 193 -1.77 -7.11 1.85
N ASN A 194 -2.02 -6.44 0.72
CA ASN A 194 -2.68 -5.14 0.72
C ASN A 194 -4.19 -5.25 1.00
N LEU A 195 -4.83 -6.32 0.52
CA LEU A 195 -6.22 -6.64 0.88
C LEU A 195 -6.36 -6.98 2.37
N ALA A 196 -5.39 -7.71 2.94
CA ALA A 196 -5.34 -7.99 4.36
C ALA A 196 -5.26 -6.69 5.18
N GLY A 197 -4.37 -5.77 4.80
CA GLY A 197 -4.29 -4.46 5.45
C GLY A 197 -5.56 -3.62 5.29
N ILE A 198 -6.32 -3.79 4.21
CA ILE A 198 -7.67 -3.17 4.09
C ILE A 198 -8.66 -3.83 5.04
N ALA A 199 -8.66 -5.16 5.15
CA ALA A 199 -9.53 -5.87 6.07
C ALA A 199 -9.25 -5.46 7.52
N ASP A 200 -7.97 -5.33 7.92
CA ASP A 200 -7.58 -4.79 9.23
C ASP A 200 -8.11 -3.36 9.46
N LEU A 201 -8.07 -2.49 8.43
CA LEU A 201 -8.62 -1.13 8.51
C LEU A 201 -10.14 -1.12 8.67
N GLU A 202 -10.83 -2.11 8.11
CA GLU A 202 -12.27 -2.30 8.23
C GLU A 202 -12.67 -3.00 9.54
N GLY A 203 -11.70 -3.48 10.34
CA GLY A 203 -11.93 -4.24 11.57
C GLY A 203 -12.20 -5.73 11.34
N GLU A 204 -12.04 -6.21 10.11
CA GLU A 204 -12.27 -7.59 9.68
C GLU A 204 -10.99 -8.43 9.88
N TYR A 205 -10.49 -8.49 11.11
CA TYR A 205 -9.17 -9.08 11.43
C TYR A 205 -9.04 -10.55 11.05
N GLN A 206 -10.12 -11.34 11.13
CA GLN A 206 -10.11 -12.74 10.69
C GLN A 206 -9.98 -12.85 9.16
N GLU A 207 -10.61 -11.95 8.40
CA GLU A 207 -10.44 -11.89 6.94
C GLU A 207 -9.00 -11.50 6.60
N ALA A 208 -8.41 -10.56 7.36
CA ALA A 208 -7.00 -10.18 7.22
C ALA A 208 -6.05 -11.37 7.44
N CYS A 209 -6.22 -12.14 8.52
CA CYS A 209 -5.44 -13.35 8.78
C CYS A 209 -5.53 -14.34 7.61
N ASN A 210 -6.72 -14.57 7.06
CA ASN A 210 -6.89 -15.48 5.92
C ASN A 210 -6.11 -15.02 4.69
N TYR A 211 -6.13 -13.72 4.36
CA TYR A 211 -5.33 -13.16 3.26
C TYR A 211 -3.82 -13.29 3.51
N TYR A 212 -3.35 -13.06 4.74
CA TYR A 212 -1.94 -13.24 5.10
C TYR A 212 -1.49 -14.70 5.00
N GLU A 213 -2.31 -15.64 5.47
CA GLU A 213 -2.05 -17.07 5.34
C GLU A 213 -1.98 -17.51 3.88
N ASP A 214 -2.89 -17.03 3.03
CA ASP A 214 -2.86 -17.32 1.61
C ASP A 214 -1.58 -16.77 0.97
N ALA A 215 -1.18 -15.54 1.28
CA ALA A 215 0.09 -14.96 0.81
C ALA A 215 1.32 -15.78 1.27
N LEU A 216 1.33 -16.22 2.53
CA LEU A 216 2.40 -17.06 3.10
C LEU A 216 2.49 -18.43 2.40
N LYS A 217 1.35 -19.10 2.17
CA LYS A 217 1.28 -20.39 1.45
C LYS A 217 1.91 -20.27 0.07
N ILE A 218 1.62 -19.17 -0.65
CA ILE A 218 2.19 -18.92 -1.98
C ILE A 218 3.71 -18.77 -1.91
N LEU A 219 4.21 -17.90 -1.03
CA LEU A 219 5.65 -17.66 -0.92
C LEU A 219 6.42 -18.91 -0.50
N LEU A 220 5.95 -19.61 0.54
CA LEU A 220 6.60 -20.83 1.04
C LEU A 220 6.61 -21.94 -0.01
N THR A 221 5.54 -22.08 -0.80
CA THR A 221 5.52 -23.05 -1.90
C THR A 221 6.55 -22.68 -2.97
N ALA A 222 6.64 -21.40 -3.33
CA ALA A 222 7.54 -20.94 -4.37
C ALA A 222 9.03 -20.97 -3.98
N THR A 223 9.34 -20.82 -2.70
CA THR A 223 10.71 -20.93 -2.17
C THR A 223 11.11 -22.37 -1.84
N GLY A 224 10.27 -23.37 -2.15
CA GLY A 224 10.54 -24.76 -1.81
C GLY A 224 10.55 -25.03 -0.30
N GLY A 225 9.79 -24.23 0.46
CA GLY A 225 9.74 -24.26 1.92
C GLY A 225 10.80 -23.38 2.60
N ASP A 226 11.67 -22.71 1.84
CA ASP A 226 12.67 -21.80 2.42
C ASP A 226 11.99 -20.51 2.91
N ALA A 227 12.11 -20.23 4.21
CA ALA A 227 11.56 -19.05 4.85
C ALA A 227 12.42 -17.78 4.65
N ASN A 228 13.55 -17.86 3.94
CA ASN A 228 14.53 -16.77 3.77
C ASN A 228 14.11 -15.70 2.74
N HIS A 229 12.82 -15.43 2.60
CA HIS A 229 12.32 -14.35 1.74
C HIS A 229 11.84 -13.17 2.59
N ARG A 230 12.34 -11.96 2.32
CA ARG A 230 12.02 -10.75 3.10
C ARG A 230 10.53 -10.47 3.31
N LEU A 231 9.68 -10.91 2.38
CA LEU A 231 8.23 -10.70 2.52
C LEU A 231 7.60 -11.63 3.55
N ILE A 232 8.22 -12.77 3.86
CA ILE A 232 7.70 -13.73 4.84
C ILE A 232 7.72 -13.10 6.24
N SER A 233 8.79 -12.38 6.61
CA SER A 233 8.84 -11.69 7.91
C SER A 233 7.79 -10.59 8.03
N VAL A 234 7.56 -9.82 6.96
CA VAL A 234 6.50 -8.79 6.91
C VAL A 234 5.11 -9.42 7.07
N LEU A 235 4.82 -10.50 6.33
CA LEU A 235 3.53 -11.18 6.42
C LEU A 235 3.28 -11.76 7.82
N TYR A 236 4.29 -12.37 8.45
CA TYR A 236 4.18 -12.84 9.82
C TYR A 236 3.96 -11.72 10.82
N TYR A 237 4.69 -10.60 10.68
CA TYR A 237 4.50 -9.43 11.54
C TYR A 237 3.08 -8.86 11.39
N ASN A 238 2.62 -8.63 10.16
CA ASN A 238 1.29 -8.09 9.91
C ASN A 238 0.20 -9.03 10.44
N MET A 239 0.31 -10.34 10.18
CA MET A 239 -0.63 -11.34 10.71
C MET A 239 -0.64 -11.36 12.24
N ALA A 240 0.51 -11.15 12.89
CA ALA A 240 0.56 -11.06 14.35
C ALA A 240 -0.23 -9.88 14.91
N CYS A 241 -0.19 -8.72 14.24
CA CYS A 241 -0.99 -7.57 14.66
C CYS A 241 -2.49 -7.85 14.49
N SER A 242 -2.92 -8.54 13.42
CA SER A 242 -4.31 -8.97 13.28
C SER A 242 -4.73 -9.94 14.39
N TYR A 243 -3.86 -10.90 14.76
CA TYR A 243 -4.09 -11.79 15.91
C TYR A 243 -4.20 -11.03 17.24
N HIS A 244 -3.33 -10.05 17.47
CA HIS A 244 -3.39 -9.22 18.68
C HIS A 244 -4.71 -8.44 18.76
N HIS A 245 -5.21 -7.88 17.65
CA HIS A 245 -6.55 -7.25 17.63
C HIS A 245 -7.70 -8.22 17.90
N LEU A 246 -7.53 -9.51 17.57
CA LEU A 246 -8.47 -10.57 17.91
C LEU A 246 -8.35 -11.01 19.38
N ASN A 247 -7.42 -10.45 20.17
CA ASN A 247 -7.01 -10.92 21.50
C ASN A 247 -6.47 -12.36 21.49
N ASP A 248 -5.91 -12.80 20.36
CA ASP A 248 -5.22 -14.08 20.23
C ASP A 248 -3.71 -13.88 20.34
N ASP A 249 -3.28 -13.45 21.54
CA ASP A 249 -1.88 -13.14 21.83
C ASP A 249 -0.97 -14.36 21.73
N TYR A 250 -1.53 -15.57 21.84
CA TYR A 250 -0.79 -16.81 21.66
C TYR A 250 -0.32 -16.95 20.20
N ASN A 251 -1.24 -16.82 19.24
CA ASN A 251 -0.89 -16.89 17.83
C ASN A 251 -0.11 -15.65 17.36
N ALA A 252 -0.37 -14.48 17.95
CA ALA A 252 0.42 -13.27 17.70
C ALA A 252 1.90 -13.48 18.08
N GLU A 253 2.18 -14.01 19.29
CA GLU A 253 3.54 -14.28 19.75
C GLU A 253 4.26 -15.30 18.86
N ILE A 254 3.57 -16.37 18.44
CA ILE A 254 4.12 -17.35 17.50
C ILE A 254 4.50 -16.68 16.17
N ALA A 255 3.60 -15.88 15.61
CA ALA A 255 3.84 -15.18 14.35
C ALA A 255 5.00 -14.17 14.46
N LEU A 256 5.09 -13.41 15.57
CA LEU A 256 6.21 -12.49 15.81
C LEU A 256 7.55 -13.21 15.94
N ASN A 257 7.59 -14.34 16.64
CA ASN A 257 8.80 -15.14 16.74
C ASN A 257 9.23 -15.66 15.36
N ARG A 258 8.30 -16.14 14.52
CA ARG A 258 8.61 -16.53 13.12
C ARG A 258 9.11 -15.37 12.28
N SER A 259 8.55 -14.16 12.44
CA SER A 259 9.04 -12.97 11.77
C SER A 259 10.48 -12.66 12.17
N ARG A 260 10.78 -12.70 13.48
CA ARG A 260 12.12 -12.49 14.05
C ARG A 260 13.12 -13.53 13.56
N ASP A 261 12.73 -14.80 13.48
CA ASP A 261 13.61 -15.88 13.02
C ASP A 261 14.00 -15.69 11.54
N VAL A 262 13.05 -15.28 10.69
CA VAL A 262 13.34 -14.93 9.29
C VAL A 262 14.31 -13.76 9.22
N ILE A 263 14.07 -12.70 10.02
CA ILE A 263 14.97 -11.53 10.09
C ILE A 263 16.38 -11.93 10.56
N ALA A 264 16.50 -12.85 11.53
CA ALA A 264 17.79 -13.33 12.00
C ALA A 264 18.58 -14.04 10.89
N ASN A 265 17.89 -14.74 9.97
CA ASN A 265 18.54 -15.45 8.87
C ASN A 265 18.96 -14.54 7.70
N ILE A 266 18.15 -13.55 7.33
CA ILE A 266 18.36 -12.74 6.11
C ILE A 266 18.76 -11.29 6.40
N GLY A 267 18.84 -10.91 7.67
CA GLY A 267 18.91 -9.52 8.12
C GLY A 267 17.54 -8.84 8.14
N ASP A 268 17.53 -7.52 8.38
CA ASP A 268 16.30 -6.70 8.42
C ASP A 268 16.18 -5.74 7.22
N PRO A 269 16.00 -6.26 5.98
CA PRO A 269 15.90 -5.41 4.79
C PRO A 269 14.63 -4.55 4.75
N CYS A 270 13.62 -4.90 5.55
CA CYS A 270 12.36 -4.18 5.64
C CYS A 270 12.32 -3.19 6.84
N ASN A 271 13.35 -3.21 7.69
CA ASN A 271 13.46 -2.39 8.90
C ASN A 271 12.24 -2.54 9.84
N ILE A 272 11.82 -3.78 10.07
CA ILE A 272 10.64 -4.13 10.88
C ILE A 272 11.00 -4.77 12.22
N LEU A 273 12.27 -5.11 12.48
CA LEU A 273 12.68 -5.81 13.71
C LEU A 273 12.27 -5.05 14.96
N HIS A 274 12.52 -3.74 14.99
CA HIS A 274 12.14 -2.90 16.12
C HIS A 274 10.63 -2.97 16.44
N ARG A 275 9.78 -3.03 15.41
CA ARG A 275 8.32 -3.13 15.58
C ARG A 275 7.89 -4.51 16.05
N VAL A 276 8.57 -5.55 15.57
CA VAL A 276 8.37 -6.93 16.03
C VAL A 276 8.69 -7.02 17.54
N GLU A 277 9.81 -6.44 17.96
CA GLU A 277 10.21 -6.39 19.38
C GLU A 277 9.25 -5.57 20.23
N GLU A 278 8.83 -4.39 19.75
CA GLU A 278 7.86 -3.54 20.45
C GLU A 278 6.54 -4.28 20.72
N LEU A 279 5.97 -4.95 19.71
CA LEU A 279 4.71 -5.67 19.89
C LEU A 279 4.86 -6.90 20.80
N LEU A 280 6.00 -7.60 20.73
CA LEU A 280 6.30 -8.68 21.67
C LEU A 280 6.33 -8.18 23.12
N ASP A 281 6.89 -7.00 23.36
CA ASP A 281 6.95 -6.42 24.70
C ASP A 281 5.59 -5.93 25.19
N ILE A 282 4.73 -5.41 24.30
CA ILE A 282 3.33 -5.08 24.61
C ILE A 282 2.58 -6.34 25.06
N ILE A 283 2.59 -7.40 24.25
CA ILE A 283 1.90 -8.67 24.56
C ILE A 283 2.37 -9.27 25.89
N LYS A 284 3.68 -9.18 26.18
CA LYS A 284 4.22 -9.67 27.46
C LYS A 284 3.75 -8.85 28.66
N LYS A 285 3.62 -7.54 28.51
CA LYS A 285 3.13 -6.66 29.58
C LYS A 285 1.64 -6.91 29.84
N ASP A 286 0.84 -7.04 28.79
CA ASP A 286 -0.61 -7.29 28.90
C ASP A 286 -0.91 -8.65 29.58
N ARG A 287 -0.02 -9.65 29.42
CA ARG A 287 -0.12 -10.93 30.14
C ARG A 287 0.21 -10.83 31.63
N GLN A 288 0.94 -9.80 32.06
CA GLN A 288 1.39 -9.60 33.45
C GLN A 288 0.48 -8.67 34.27
N SER A 289 -0.40 -7.91 33.61
CA SER A 289 -1.40 -7.01 34.23
C SER A 289 -2.74 -7.72 34.49
#